data_AF-A0A412EKT3-F1
#
_entry.id   AF-A0A412EKT3-F1
#
_cell.length_a   1.000
_cell.length_b   1.000
_cell.length_c   1.000
_cell.angle_alpha   90.00
_cell.angle_beta   90.00
_cell.angle_gamma   90.00
#
_symmetry.space_group_name_H-M   'P 1'
#
loop_
_entity.id
_entity.type
_entity.pdbx_description
1 polymer ?
#
loop_
_entity_poly.entity_id
_entity_poly.type
_entity_poly.pdbx_seq_one_letter_code
_entity_poly.pdbx_strand_id
1 'polypeptide(L)'
;MSKSVLVIDTPENCYDCPFGTEYCGNLEYEGCCELAECLDSDTRLITEEHYDYESESRPEWCPLKPLPKYRSMEKPGEYEYGKMHGWNRCIDEITGGEVDGEINRKIRSK
;
A
#
# COMPACT_ATOMS: atom_id res chain seq x y z
N MET A 1 17.56 10.34 -12.43
CA MET A 1 16.47 10.85 -11.58
C MET A 1 16.47 10.07 -10.28
N SER A 2 16.37 10.76 -9.15
CA SER A 2 16.04 10.10 -7.89
C SER A 2 14.67 9.43 -7.99
N LYS A 3 14.46 8.39 -7.20
CA LYS A 3 13.17 7.69 -7.07
C LYS A 3 12.58 8.07 -5.72
N SER A 4 11.25 8.13 -5.66
CA SER A 4 10.49 8.40 -4.43
C SER A 4 9.56 7.23 -4.13
N VAL A 5 9.25 7.03 -2.86
CA VAL A 5 8.27 6.05 -2.37
C VAL A 5 7.31 6.79 -1.45
N LEU A 6 6.01 6.50 -1.59
CA LEU A 6 4.95 6.99 -0.70
C LEU A 6 4.50 5.82 0.17
N VAL A 7 4.48 6.01 1.49
CA VAL A 7 4.00 5.02 2.45
C VAL A 7 2.88 5.67 3.26
N ILE A 8 1.68 5.12 3.14
CA ILE A 8 0.47 5.52 3.85
C ILE A 8 -0.32 4.28 4.23
N ASP A 9 -1.25 4.44 5.18
CA ASP A 9 -2.26 3.42 5.40
C ASP A 9 -3.08 3.23 4.12
N THR A 10 -3.25 1.97 3.75
CA THR A 10 -3.87 1.57 2.49
C THR A 10 -5.39 1.71 2.63
N PRO A 11 -6.06 2.63 1.89
CA PRO A 11 -7.49 2.89 2.07
C PRO A 11 -8.32 1.68 1.61
N GLU A 12 -9.45 1.43 2.28
CA GLU A 12 -10.31 0.27 2.00
C GLU A 12 -11.05 0.41 0.67
N ASN A 13 -11.54 1.62 0.37
CA ASN A 13 -12.20 1.98 -0.88
C ASN A 13 -11.63 3.31 -1.43
N CYS A 14 -12.17 3.77 -2.57
CA CYS A 14 -11.72 5.01 -3.17
C CYS A 14 -12.39 6.27 -2.60
N TYR A 15 -13.48 6.13 -1.84
CA TYR A 15 -14.17 7.25 -1.20
C TYR A 15 -13.29 7.91 -0.12
N ASP A 16 -12.68 7.10 0.75
CA ASP A 16 -11.78 7.58 1.82
C ASP A 16 -10.33 7.77 1.35
N CYS A 17 -10.05 7.55 0.06
CA CYS A 17 -8.71 7.66 -0.49
C CYS A 17 -8.32 9.14 -0.68
N PRO A 18 -7.16 9.60 -0.17
CA PRO A 18 -6.71 10.98 -0.35
C PRO A 18 -6.40 11.37 -1.81
N PHE A 19 -6.44 10.40 -2.73
CA PHE A 19 -6.23 10.58 -4.16
C PHE A 19 -7.49 10.29 -4.99
N GLY A 20 -8.62 10.01 -4.33
CA GLY A 20 -9.92 9.90 -4.96
C GLY A 20 -10.55 11.28 -5.07
N THR A 21 -10.86 11.72 -6.28
CA THR A 21 -11.57 12.97 -6.52
C THR A 21 -12.94 12.69 -7.12
N GLU A 22 -13.93 13.41 -6.67
CA GLU A 22 -15.26 13.41 -7.29
C GLU A 22 -15.18 14.19 -8.60
N TYR A 23 -15.53 13.56 -9.71
CA TYR A 23 -15.66 14.23 -11.00
C TYR A 23 -17.14 14.31 -11.38
N CYS A 24 -17.75 15.46 -11.09
CA CYS A 24 -19.09 15.77 -11.57
C CYS A 24 -19.04 16.15 -13.06
N GLY A 25 -19.07 15.15 -13.94
CA GLY A 25 -19.30 15.32 -15.37
C GLY A 25 -20.77 15.61 -15.70
N ASN A 26 -21.07 15.86 -16.98
CA ASN A 26 -22.40 16.30 -17.40
C ASN A 26 -23.51 15.22 -17.33
N LEU A 27 -23.22 13.95 -17.02
CA LEU A 27 -24.22 12.87 -17.10
C LEU A 27 -24.13 11.73 -16.05
N GLU A 28 -23.11 11.64 -15.19
CA GLU A 28 -23.06 10.59 -14.15
C GLU A 28 -22.09 10.98 -13.03
N TYR A 29 -22.34 10.51 -11.80
CA TYR A 29 -21.43 10.68 -10.66
C TYR A 29 -20.25 9.72 -10.85
N GLU A 30 -19.11 10.21 -11.31
CA GLU A 30 -17.94 9.36 -11.58
C GLU A 30 -16.76 9.80 -10.72
N GLY A 31 -16.12 8.85 -10.05
CA GLY A 31 -14.89 9.12 -9.30
C GLY A 31 -13.68 9.07 -10.23
N CYS A 32 -12.62 9.82 -9.91
CA CYS A 32 -11.35 9.77 -10.61
C CYS A 32 -10.20 9.51 -9.62
N CYS A 33 -9.18 8.76 -10.06
CA CYS A 33 -7.96 8.54 -9.30
C CYS A 33 -6.82 9.44 -9.79
N GLU A 34 -6.45 10.45 -9.00
CA GLU A 34 -5.36 11.38 -9.35
C GLU A 34 -4.00 10.69 -9.52
N LEU A 35 -3.75 9.62 -8.76
CA LEU A 35 -2.51 8.84 -8.90
C LEU A 35 -2.44 8.11 -10.23
N ALA A 36 -3.56 7.54 -10.68
CA ALA A 36 -3.63 6.90 -11.98
C ALA A 36 -3.43 7.94 -13.09
N GLU A 37 -3.85 9.18 -12.83
CA GLU A 37 -3.60 10.31 -13.72
C GLU A 37 -2.11 10.63 -13.86
N CYS A 38 -1.43 10.78 -12.74
CA CYS A 38 -0.01 11.11 -12.72
C CYS A 38 0.90 9.97 -13.24
N LEU A 39 0.41 8.74 -13.26
CA LEU A 39 1.14 7.56 -13.71
C LEU A 39 0.85 7.15 -15.16
N ASP A 40 0.13 7.99 -15.90
CA ASP A 40 -0.28 7.73 -17.28
C ASP A 40 -1.04 6.40 -17.46
N SER A 41 -1.83 6.01 -16.46
CA SER A 41 -2.71 4.84 -16.56
C SER A 41 -3.84 5.11 -17.55
N ASP A 42 -4.15 4.10 -18.38
CA ASP A 42 -5.34 4.09 -19.25
C ASP A 42 -6.64 3.99 -18.43
N THR A 43 -6.56 3.53 -17.17
CA THR A 43 -7.69 3.37 -16.26
C THR A 43 -7.54 4.33 -15.09
N ARG A 44 -8.33 5.41 -15.10
CA ARG A 44 -8.38 6.46 -14.05
C ARG A 44 -9.77 6.64 -13.45
N LEU A 45 -10.81 6.29 -14.22
CA LEU A 45 -12.20 6.36 -13.81
C LEU A 45 -12.50 5.28 -12.79
N ILE A 46 -13.19 5.66 -11.74
CA ILE A 46 -13.63 4.83 -10.63
C ILE A 46 -15.13 4.63 -10.83
N THR A 47 -15.52 3.37 -11.02
CA THR A 47 -16.93 2.98 -11.12
C THR A 47 -17.65 3.26 -9.81
N GLU A 48 -18.97 3.50 -9.87
CA GLU A 48 -19.78 3.78 -8.67
C GLU A 48 -19.62 2.70 -7.58
N GLU A 49 -19.43 1.43 -7.97
CA GLU A 49 -19.21 0.30 -7.07
C GLU A 49 -17.98 0.45 -6.16
N HIS A 50 -17.02 1.30 -6.54
CA HIS A 50 -15.74 1.54 -5.85
C HIS A 50 -15.66 2.92 -5.18
N TYR A 51 -16.54 3.84 -5.56
CA TYR A 51 -16.57 5.23 -5.09
C TYR A 51 -17.70 5.52 -4.11
N ASP A 52 -18.64 4.59 -3.91
CA ASP A 52 -19.67 4.71 -2.88
C ASP A 52 -19.05 4.61 -1.46
N TYR A 53 -19.62 5.34 -0.50
CA TYR A 53 -19.34 5.16 0.93
C TYR A 53 -19.65 3.73 1.39
N GLU A 54 -20.64 3.08 0.78
CA GLU A 54 -20.96 1.66 1.02
C GLU A 54 -20.09 0.68 0.20
N SER A 55 -19.15 1.18 -0.60
CA SER A 55 -18.28 0.33 -1.42
C SER A 55 -17.46 -0.63 -0.57
N GLU A 56 -17.52 -1.92 -0.93
CA GLU A 56 -16.83 -2.98 -0.21
C GLU A 56 -15.34 -3.09 -0.53
N SER A 57 -14.86 -2.49 -1.64
CA SER A 57 -13.47 -2.72 -2.05
C SER A 57 -12.91 -1.72 -3.05
N ARG A 58 -11.58 -1.63 -3.05
CA ARG A 58 -10.78 -0.89 -4.04
C ARG A 58 -10.61 -1.68 -5.34
N PRO A 59 -10.57 -1.01 -6.50
CA PRO A 59 -10.29 -1.67 -7.78
C PRO A 59 -8.91 -2.33 -7.83
N GLU A 60 -8.83 -3.47 -8.52
CA GLU A 60 -7.59 -4.22 -8.76
C GLU A 60 -6.51 -3.40 -9.49
N TRP A 61 -6.94 -2.51 -10.39
CA TRP A 61 -6.05 -1.64 -11.15
C TRP A 61 -5.44 -0.51 -10.30
N CYS A 62 -5.87 -0.31 -9.06
CA CYS A 62 -5.41 0.81 -8.24
C CYS A 62 -3.88 0.88 -8.17
N PRO A 63 -3.28 2.08 -8.38
CA PRO A 63 -1.84 2.26 -8.30
C PRO A 63 -1.25 2.04 -6.90
N LEU A 64 -2.02 2.29 -5.85
CA LEU A 64 -1.60 2.01 -4.48
C LEU A 64 -1.57 0.52 -4.23
N LYS A 65 -0.36 -0.06 -4.24
CA LYS A 65 -0.14 -1.46 -3.87
C LYS A 65 0.17 -1.57 -2.38
N PRO A 66 -0.47 -2.53 -1.67
CA PRO A 66 -0.15 -2.74 -0.27
C PRO A 66 1.31 -3.13 -0.12
N LEU A 67 1.92 -2.71 0.98
CA LEU A 67 3.27 -3.12 1.30
C LEU A 67 3.34 -4.66 1.41
N PRO A 68 4.39 -5.31 0.90
CA PRO A 68 4.52 -6.75 1.06
C PRO A 68 4.55 -7.15 2.54
N LYS A 69 3.98 -8.33 2.85
CA LYS A 69 3.96 -8.83 4.22
C LYS A 69 5.35 -9.26 4.69
N TYR A 70 5.59 -9.15 6.00
CA TYR A 70 6.74 -9.77 6.65
C TYR A 70 6.74 -11.27 6.41
N ARG A 71 7.93 -11.84 6.27
CA ARG A 71 8.15 -13.27 6.26
C ARG A 71 8.38 -13.76 7.69
N SER A 72 7.68 -14.83 8.05
CA SER A 72 7.90 -15.49 9.33
C SER A 72 9.34 -15.99 9.41
N MET A 73 9.97 -15.74 10.57
CA MET A 73 11.31 -16.22 10.91
C MET A 73 11.25 -17.48 11.79
N GLU A 74 10.10 -18.16 11.84
CA GLU A 74 9.96 -19.39 12.61
C GLU A 74 10.63 -20.56 11.87
N LYS A 75 11.70 -21.12 12.48
CA LYS A 75 12.46 -22.30 12.00
C LYS A 75 12.86 -22.24 10.51
N PRO A 76 13.44 -21.14 9.99
CA PRO A 76 13.91 -21.10 8.62
C PRO A 76 15.11 -22.05 8.45
N GLY A 77 15.22 -22.69 7.29
CA GLY A 77 16.48 -23.30 6.89
C GLY A 77 17.56 -22.22 6.77
N GLU A 78 18.84 -22.57 6.98
CA GLU A 78 19.96 -21.60 6.96
C GLU A 78 20.00 -20.75 5.68
N TYR A 79 19.69 -21.36 4.54
CA TYR A 79 19.62 -20.67 3.25
C TYR A 79 18.44 -19.68 3.14
N GLU A 80 17.30 -20.00 3.76
CA GLU A 80 16.10 -19.16 3.72
C GLU A 80 16.19 -17.98 4.69
N TYR A 81 16.90 -18.17 5.81
CA TYR A 81 17.10 -17.14 6.83
C TYR A 81 17.60 -15.82 6.23
N GLY A 82 18.67 -15.88 5.43
CA GLY A 82 19.25 -14.67 4.81
C GLY A 82 18.27 -13.93 3.91
N LYS A 83 17.45 -14.67 3.13
CA LYS A 83 16.43 -14.10 2.25
C LYS A 83 15.29 -13.46 3.02
N MET A 84 14.78 -14.16 4.04
CA MET A 84 13.68 -13.67 4.89
C MET A 84 14.12 -12.45 5.70
N HIS A 85 15.32 -12.50 6.28
CA HIS A 85 15.90 -11.37 7.01
C HIS A 85 16.12 -10.16 6.11
N GLY A 86 16.70 -10.34 4.92
CA GLY A 86 16.88 -9.25 3.95
C GLY A 86 15.56 -8.64 3.49
N TRP A 87 14.54 -9.48 3.27
CA TRP A 87 13.20 -9.05 2.90
C TRP A 87 12.54 -8.20 3.99
N ASN A 88 12.53 -8.69 5.24
CA ASN A 88 11.95 -7.99 6.38
C ASN A 88 12.68 -6.67 6.63
N ARG A 89 14.03 -6.67 6.52
CA ARG A 89 14.81 -5.44 6.64
C ARG A 89 14.47 -4.42 5.56
N CYS A 90 14.24 -4.85 4.31
CA CYS A 90 13.80 -3.94 3.25
C CYS A 90 12.45 -3.29 3.58
N ILE A 91 11.52 -4.07 4.14
CA ILE A 91 10.22 -3.56 4.62
C ILE A 91 10.43 -2.55 5.74
N ASP A 92 11.27 -2.86 6.73
CA ASP A 92 11.61 -1.93 7.82
C ASP A 92 12.12 -0.59 7.26
N GLU A 93 13.09 -0.60 6.35
CA GLU A 93 13.65 0.63 5.77
C GLU A 93 12.59 1.46 5.01
N ILE A 94 11.60 0.81 4.37
CA ILE A 94 10.50 1.50 3.68
C ILE A 94 9.53 2.14 4.69
N THR A 95 9.21 1.45 5.78
CA THR A 95 8.27 1.94 6.81
C THR A 95 8.88 2.93 7.80
N GLY A 96 10.11 3.39 7.54
CA GLY A 96 10.83 4.31 8.43
C GLY A 96 11.40 3.61 9.67
N GLY A 97 11.86 2.37 9.47
CA GLY A 97 12.23 1.36 10.45
C GLY A 97 12.72 1.89 11.78
N GLU A 98 12.15 1.33 12.86
CA GLU A 98 12.44 1.62 14.27
C GLU A 98 13.52 2.68 14.47
N VAL A 99 13.14 3.96 14.35
CA VAL A 99 13.88 5.03 15.02
C VAL A 99 13.81 4.67 16.50
N ASP A 100 14.91 4.13 17.02
CA ASP A 100 15.18 3.77 18.42
C ASP A 100 14.65 2.41 18.94
N GLY A 101 15.34 1.33 18.59
CA GLY A 101 16.13 0.57 19.58
C GLY A 101 15.49 -0.22 20.73
N GLU A 102 14.16 -0.27 20.95
CA GLU A 102 13.62 -0.89 22.17
C GLU A 102 12.63 -2.07 22.05
N ILE A 103 12.10 -2.44 20.89
CA ILE A 103 11.07 -3.51 20.86
C ILE A 103 11.65 -4.91 20.60
N ASN A 104 12.80 -5.01 19.93
CA ASN A 104 13.39 -6.30 19.57
C ASN A 104 14.10 -7.08 20.71
N ARG A 105 14.20 -6.53 21.94
CA ARG A 105 14.71 -7.30 23.10
C ARG A 105 13.74 -8.37 23.61
N LYS A 106 12.43 -8.26 23.33
CA LYS A 106 11.44 -9.24 23.84
C LYS A 106 11.23 -10.47 22.95
N ILE A 107 11.64 -10.43 21.68
CA ILE A 107 11.48 -11.58 20.76
C ILE A 107 12.73 -12.48 20.74
N ARG A 108 13.91 -11.95 21.14
CA ARG A 108 15.16 -12.73 21.23
C ARG A 108 15.42 -13.37 22.60
N SER A 109 14.48 -13.31 23.54
CA SER A 109 14.64 -13.84 24.90
C SER A 109 13.70 -15.01 25.26
N LYS A 110 13.30 -15.82 24.29
CA LYS A 110 12.70 -17.14 24.55
C LYS A 110 13.36 -18.21 23.70
#